data_AF-A0A6N2YAI6-F1
#
_entry.id   AF-A0A6N2YAI6-F1
#
_cell.length_a   1.000
_cell.length_b   1.000
_cell.length_c   1.000
_cell.angle_alpha   90.00
_cell.angle_beta   90.00
_cell.angle_gamma   90.00
#
_symmetry.space_group_name_H-M   'P 1'
#
loop_
_entity.id
_entity.type
_entity.pdbx_description
1 polymer ?
#
loop_
_entity_poly.entity_id
_entity_poly.type
_entity_poly.pdbx_seq_one_letter_code
_entity_poly.pdbx_strand_id
1 'polypeptide(L)' 'MNEWIDWFQRVLDVSIRLYFRQECDLSSVYDIALPKAGPLWKALLPEQVDPTFDEWMVLMLALMPHLSPQVLDIFFVSIR' A
#
# COMPACT_ATOMS: atom_id res chain seq x y z
N MET A 1 7.31 -10.25 0.30
CA MET A 1 5.84 -10.15 0.19
C MET A 1 5.25 -9.53 1.44
N ASN A 2 5.54 -10.06 2.64
CA ASN A 2 5.07 -9.47 3.90
C ASN A 2 5.42 -7.98 4.05
N GLU A 3 6.66 -7.57 3.75
CA GLU A 3 7.06 -6.15 3.77
C GLU A 3 6.21 -5.24 2.86
N TRP A 4 5.71 -5.78 1.74
CA TRP A 4 4.85 -5.04 0.80
C TRP A 4 3.42 -4.92 1.34
N ILE A 5 2.94 -5.96 2.03
CA ILE A 5 1.66 -5.93 2.73
C ILE A 5 1.71 -4.90 3.87
N ASP A 6 2.78 -4.93 4.69
CA ASP A 6 2.98 -3.99 5.79
C ASP A 6 3.10 -2.55 5.30
N TRP A 7 3.84 -2.33 4.20
CA TRP A 7 3.94 -1.03 3.55
C TRP A 7 2.56 -0.53 3.11
N PHE A 8 1.80 -1.37 2.40
CA PHE A 8 0.48 -0.98 1.90
C PHE A 8 -0.50 -0.69 3.04
N GLN A 9 -0.49 -1.50 4.10
CA GLN A 9 -1.29 -1.26 5.29
C GLN A 9 -0.95 0.10 5.93
N ARG A 10 0.34 0.46 5.98
CA ARG A 10 0.78 1.76 6.51
C ARG A 10 0.36 2.93 5.61
N VAL A 11 0.44 2.76 4.29
CA VAL A 11 -0.06 3.76 3.32
C VAL A 11 -1.55 4.00 3.53
N LEU A 12 -2.34 2.93 3.70
CA LEU A 12 -3.78 3.04 3.97
C LEU A 12 -4.09 3.74 5.30
N ASP A 13 -3.41 3.35 6.39
CA ASP A 13 -3.60 3.96 7.70
C ASP A 13 -3.32 5.48 7.66
N VAL A 14 -2.19 5.88 7.06
CA VAL A 14 -1.83 7.29 6.88
C VAL A 14 -2.84 8.02 5.99
N SER A 15 -3.27 7.41 4.87
CA SER A 15 -4.27 8.02 3.98
C SER A 15 -5.57 8.35 4.71
N ILE A 16 -6.04 7.42 5.56
CA ILE A 16 -7.28 7.59 6.31
C ILE A 16 -7.11 8.61 7.44
N ARG A 17 -6.00 8.57 8.17
CA ARG A 17 -5.71 9.58 9.20
C ARG A 17 -5.63 10.98 8.61
N LEU A 18 -4.95 11.15 7.48
CA LEU A 18 -4.88 12.42 6.75
C LEU A 18 -6.27 12.86 6.28
N TYR A 19 -7.07 11.94 5.73
CA TYR A 19 -8.44 12.23 5.29
C TYR A 19 -9.34 12.71 6.45
N PHE A 20 -9.28 12.06 7.61
CA PHE A 20 -10.03 12.44 8.81
C PHE A 20 -9.36 13.53 9.66
N ARG A 21 -8.22 14.08 9.23
CA ARG A 21 -7.40 15.07 9.97
C ARG A 21 -7.05 14.63 11.40
N GLN A 22 -6.76 13.35 11.60
CA GLN A 22 -6.26 12.84 12.86
C GLN A 22 -4.77 13.15 13.02
N GLU A 23 -4.27 13.15 14.27
CA GLU A 23 -2.84 13.28 14.53
C GLU A 23 -2.07 12.16 13.81
N CYS A 24 -1.18 12.58 12.90
CA CYS A 24 -0.33 11.69 12.13
C CYS A 24 1.07 12.28 12.10
N ASP A 25 2.08 11.45 12.38
CA ASP A 25 3.48 11.85 12.30
C ASP A 25 3.95 12.14 10.86
N LEU A 26 3.14 11.77 9.86
CA LEU A 26 3.44 11.88 8.45
C LEU A 26 2.55 12.95 7.80
N SER A 27 3.16 13.82 7.00
CA SER A 27 2.45 14.87 6.27
C SER A 27 1.93 14.38 4.92
N SER A 28 2.52 13.30 4.40
CA SER A 28 2.09 12.67 3.15
C SER A 28 2.29 11.16 3.17
N VAL A 29 1.54 10.46 2.31
CA VAL A 29 1.76 9.04 2.02
C VAL A 29 3.09 8.78 1.31
N TYR A 30 3.60 9.77 0.59
CA TYR A 30 4.89 9.68 -0.12
C TYR A 30 6.10 9.67 0.82
N ASP A 31 5.92 10.04 2.09
CA ASP A 31 6.98 9.97 3.11
C ASP A 31 7.28 8.52 3.52
N ILE A 32 6.43 7.56 3.12
CA ILE A 32 6.61 6.14 3.40
C ILE A 32 7.54 5.53 2.36
N ALA A 33 8.74 5.13 2.81
CA ALA A 33 9.74 4.50 1.94
C ALA A 33 9.21 3.24 1.27
N LEU A 34 9.40 3.13 -0.05
CA LEU A 34 9.06 1.92 -0.80
C LEU A 34 9.95 0.75 -0.35
N PRO A 35 9.35 -0.44 -0.10
CA PRO A 35 10.10 -1.65 0.17
C PRO A 35 10.89 -2.09 -1.07
N LYS A 36 11.98 -2.83 -0.86
CA LYS A 36 12.79 -3.32 -1.98
C LYS A 36 12.01 -4.36 -2.78
N ALA A 37 11.91 -4.16 -4.09
CA ALA A 37 11.32 -5.13 -4.99
C ALA A 37 12.21 -6.38 -5.08
N GLY A 38 11.79 -7.45 -4.41
CA GLY A 38 12.44 -8.75 -4.45
C GLY A 38 12.31 -9.44 -5.83
N PRO A 39 12.94 -10.62 -6.01
CA PRO A 39 12.95 -11.34 -7.28
C PRO A 39 11.56 -11.67 -7.84
N LEU A 40 10.59 -11.94 -6.96
CA LEU A 40 9.19 -12.19 -7.32
C LEU A 40 8.55 -11.02 -8.07
N TRP A 41 8.80 -9.79 -7.62
CA TRP A 41 8.25 -8.59 -8.26
C TRP A 41 8.89 -8.34 -9.63
N LYS A 42 10.20 -8.60 -9.74
CA LYS A 42 10.92 -8.56 -11.01
C LYS A 42 10.48 -9.63 -12.00
N ALA A 43 9.88 -10.72 -11.53
CA ALA A 43 9.31 -11.76 -12.40
C ALA A 43 7.87 -11.43 -12.83
N LEU A 44 7.13 -10.68 -12.01
CA LEU A 44 5.77 -10.23 -12.30
C LEU A 44 5.72 -9.01 -13.22
N LEU A 45 6.75 -8.16 -13.17
CA LEU A 45 6.89 -6.98 -14.00
C LEU A 45 7.90 -7.23 -15.11
N PRO A 46 7.70 -6.69 -16.33
CA PRO A 46 8.73 -6.71 -17.36
C PRO A 46 10.01 -6.04 -16.84
N GLU A 47 11.19 -6.56 -17.20
CA GLU A 47 12.50 -6.04 -16.73
C GLU A 47 12.73 -4.53 -16.99
N GLN A 48 11.93 -3.93 -17.87
CA GLN A 48 12.04 -2.53 -18.28
C GLN A 48 11.03 -1.60 -17.58
N VAL A 49 10.15 -2.14 -16.74
CA VAL A 49 9.14 -1.36 -16.03
C VAL A 49 9.59 -1.22 -14.58
N ASP A 50 9.95 0.01 -14.20
CA ASP A 50 10.11 0.41 -12.80
C ASP A 50 8.87 1.23 -12.41
N PRO A 51 7.87 0.63 -11.74
CA PRO A 51 6.64 1.33 -11.44
C PRO A 51 6.91 2.47 -10.46
N THR A 52 6.26 3.60 -10.73
CA THR A 52 6.18 4.73 -9.81
C THR A 52 5.43 4.36 -8.53
N PHE A 53 5.53 5.21 -7.50
CA PHE A 53 4.81 5.00 -6.23
C PHE A 53 3.31 4.78 -6.44
N ASP A 54 2.69 5.60 -7.31
CA ASP A 54 1.25 5.54 -7.56
C ASP A 54 0.87 4.23 -8.28
N GLU A 55 1.70 3.76 -9.21
CA GLU A 55 1.49 2.47 -9.89
C GLU A 55 1.64 1.30 -8.91
N TRP A 56 2.61 1.34 -8.01
CA TRP A 56 2.75 0.36 -6.92
C TRP A 56 1.53 0.35 -6.01
N MET A 57 1.00 1.52 -5.67
CA MET A 57 -0.22 1.63 -4.87
C MET A 57 -1.41 0.98 -5.57
N VAL A 58 -1.64 1.29 -6.85
CA VAL A 58 -2.72 0.69 -7.65
C VAL A 58 -2.56 -0.83 -7.77
N LEU A 59 -1.32 -1.29 -7.99
CA LEU A 59 -1.00 -2.71 -8.09
C LEU A 59 -1.26 -3.43 -6.76
N MET A 60 -0.81 -2.87 -5.64
CA MET A 60 -1.10 -3.42 -4.31
C MET A 60 -2.59 -3.42 -4.02
N LEU A 61 -3.31 -2.35 -4.35
CA LEU A 61 -4.76 -2.24 -4.15
C LEU A 61 -5.52 -3.33 -4.93
N ALA A 62 -5.10 -3.63 -6.16
CA ALA A 62 -5.69 -4.72 -6.95
C ALA A 62 -5.35 -6.11 -6.40
N LEU A 63 -4.22 -6.25 -5.71
CA LEU A 63 -3.67 -7.54 -5.30
C LEU A 63 -4.03 -7.91 -3.84
N MET A 64 -4.28 -6.92 -2.98
CA MET A 64 -4.69 -7.11 -1.58
C MET A 64 -5.96 -7.96 -1.40
N PRO A 65 -7.04 -7.82 -2.20
CA PRO A 65 -8.22 -8.67 -2.08
C PRO A 65 -7.90 -10.16 -2.21
N HIS A 66 -6.81 -10.51 -2.90
CA HIS A 66 -6.41 -11.89 -3.16
C HIS A 66 -5.34 -12.40 -2.17
N LEU A 67 -4.42 -11.54 -1.72
CA LEU A 67 -3.36 -11.94 -0.78
C LEU A 67 -3.78 -11.87 0.68
N SER A 68 -4.40 -10.76 1.08
CA SER A 68 -4.75 -10.50 2.47
C SER A 68 -5.94 -9.54 2.52
N PRO A 69 -7.18 -10.06 2.38
CA PRO A 69 -8.37 -9.21 2.41
C PRO A 69 -8.52 -8.44 3.73
N GLN A 70 -7.92 -8.95 4.83
CA GLN A 70 -7.90 -8.33 6.15
C GLN A 70 -7.29 -6.93 6.17
N VAL A 71 -6.33 -6.64 5.28
CA VAL A 71 -5.69 -5.30 5.20
C VAL A 71 -6.69 -4.24 4.74
N LEU A 72 -7.70 -4.65 3.98
CA LEU A 72 -8.77 -3.77 3.51
C LEU A 72 -9.89 -3.62 4.55
N ASP A 73 -9.87 -4.35 5.67
CA ASP A 73 -10.91 -4.25 6.72
C ASP A 73 -11.01 -2.83 7.27
N ILE A 74 -9.91 -2.06 7.23
CA ILE A 74 -9.87 -0.64 7.60
C ILE A 74 -10.90 0.19 6.79
N PHE A 75 -11.20 -0.18 5.54
CA PHE A 75 -12.26 0.46 4.74
C PHE A 75 -13.66 0.01 5.14
N PHE A 76 -13.80 -1.19 5.71
CA PHE A 76 -15.09 -1.77 6.07
C PHE A 76 -15.63 -1.30 7.43
N VAL A 77 -14.80 -0.66 8.27
CA VAL A 77 -15.23 -0.13 9.58
C VAL A 77 -16.29 0.98 9.46
N SER A 78 -16.46 1.63 8.30
CA SER A 78 -17.46 2.69 8.09
C SER A 78 -18.83 2.21 7.56
N ILE A 79 -19.06 0.90 7.37
CA ILE A 79 -20.38 0.35 7.05
C ILE A 79 -20.95 -0.30 8.32
N ARG A 80 -21.29 0.51 9.32
CA ARG A 80 -22.23 0.12 10.37
C ARG A 80 -22.99 1.31 10.91
#